data_AF-Q39VF0-F1
#
_entry.id   AF-Q39VF0-F1
#
_cell.length_a   1.000
_cell.length_b   1.000
_cell.length_c   1.000
_cell.angle_alpha   90.00
_cell.angle_beta   90.00
_cell.angle_gamma   90.00
#
_symmetry.space_group_name_H-M   'P 1'
#
loop_
_entity.id
_entity.type
_entity.pdbx_description
1 polymer ?
#
loop_
_entity_poly.entity_id
_entity_poly.type
_entity_poly.pdbx_seq_one_letter_code
_entity_poly.pdbx_strand_id
1 'polypeptide(L)' 'MTTCKNCSFYFAVPENAGDFEAGKGDCVIEKEDAKGKYWLSKPTRNDSPSCKAFKTA' A
#
# COMPACT_ATOMS: atom_id res chain seq x y z
N MET A 1 -10.73 6.05 13.40
CA MET A 1 -10.73 5.98 11.92
C MET A 1 -9.75 4.91 11.49
N THR A 2 -10.08 4.09 10.49
CA THR A 2 -9.12 3.15 9.90
C THR A 2 -8.22 3.90 8.94
N THR A 3 -6.91 3.65 9.02
CA THR A 3 -5.91 4.25 8.13
C THR A 3 -5.25 3.18 7.26
N CYS A 4 -4.42 3.60 6.30
CA CYS A 4 -3.65 2.68 5.46
C CYS A 4 -2.80 1.68 6.26
N LYS A 5 -2.28 2.05 7.44
CA LYS A 5 -1.53 1.13 8.32
C LYS A 5 -2.29 -0.15 8.67
N ASN A 6 -3.62 -0.11 8.68
CA ASN A 6 -4.47 -1.24 9.05
C ASN A 6 -4.94 -2.06 7.84
N CYS A 7 -4.42 -1.76 6.64
CA CYS A 7 -4.85 -2.39 5.39
C CYS A 7 -3.91 -3.55 5.00
N SER A 8 -4.45 -4.69 4.55
CA SER A 8 -3.63 -5.84 4.09
C SER A 8 -2.76 -5.53 2.86
N PHE A 9 -3.08 -4.44 2.15
CA PHE A 9 -2.36 -4.00 0.96
C PHE A 9 -1.26 -2.97 1.26
N TYR A 10 -1.10 -2.55 2.52
CA TYR A 10 -0.07 -1.60 2.93
C TYR A 10 1.21 -2.31 3.36
N PHE A 11 2.33 -1.91 2.77
CA PHE A 11 3.65 -2.43 3.09
C PHE A 11 4.56 -1.26 3.46
N ALA A 12 5.06 -1.21 4.69
CA ALA A 12 5.96 -0.13 5.11
C ALA A 12 7.28 -0.19 4.34
N VAL A 13 7.79 0.97 3.92
CA VAL A 13 9.12 1.03 3.30
C VAL A 13 10.17 0.72 4.38
N PRO A 14 11.08 -0.24 4.16
CA PRO A 14 12.16 -0.55 5.11
C PRO A 14 13.10 0.64 5.34
N GLU A 15 13.64 0.80 6.55
CA GLU A 15 14.51 1.94 6.91
C GLU A 15 15.81 2.02 6.10
N ASN A 16 16.28 0.87 5.59
CA ASN A 16 17.48 0.77 4.76
C ASN A 16 17.22 0.97 3.26
N ALA A 17 15.97 1.22 2.84
CA ALA A 17 15.64 1.51 1.45
C ALA A 17 16.02 2.95 1.09
N GLY A 18 16.46 3.17 -0.15
CA GLY A 18 16.89 4.49 -0.62
C GLY A 18 15.76 5.53 -0.67
N ASP A 19 14.52 5.09 -0.58
CA ASP A 19 13.33 5.94 -0.60
C ASP A 19 12.58 5.94 0.75
N PHE A 20 13.23 5.50 1.82
CA PHE A 20 12.65 5.50 3.16
C PHE A 20 12.29 6.91 3.64
N GLU A 21 11.06 7.03 4.15
CA GLU A 21 10.62 8.16 4.97
C GLU A 21 9.75 7.60 6.11
N ALA A 22 9.85 8.18 7.31
CA ALA A 22 9.04 7.73 8.44
C ALA A 22 7.54 7.77 8.11
N GLY A 23 6.88 6.61 8.25
CA GLY A 23 5.46 6.46 7.95
C GLY A 23 5.12 6.29 6.46
N LYS A 24 6.10 6.24 5.57
CA LYS A 24 5.90 5.88 4.16
C LYS A 24 5.72 4.38 3.99
N GLY A 25 4.87 4.02 3.04
CA GLY A 25 4.67 2.65 2.61
C GLY A 25 4.13 2.61 1.18
N ASP A 26 3.95 1.40 0.68
CA ASP A 26 3.36 1.15 -0.62
C ASP A 26 1.98 0.50 -0.46
N CYS A 27 1.02 0.98 -1.25
CA CYS A 27 -0.25 0.33 -1.48
C CYS A 27 -0.11 -0.59 -2.69
N VAL A 28 -0.06 -1.90 -2.44
CA VAL A 28 0.18 -2.91 -3.48
C VAL A 28 -1.12 -3.66 -3.77
N ILE A 29 -1.63 -3.52 -4.99
CA ILE A 29 -2.90 -4.13 -5.43
C ILE A 29 -2.65 -5.02 -6.65
N GLU A 30 -3.08 -6.28 -6.56
CA GLU A 30 -3.14 -7.20 -7.70
C GLU A 30 -4.31 -6.82 -8.63
N LYS A 31 -4.05 -6.86 -9.93
CA LYS A 31 -5.05 -6.73 -10.98
C LYS A 31 -4.83 -7.79 -12.04
N GLU A 32 -5.88 -8.08 -12.79
CA GLU A 32 -5.86 -9.01 -13.91
C GLU A 32 -6.72 -8.44 -15.02
N ASP A 33 -6.22 -8.50 -16.25
CA ASP A 33 -6.97 -8.16 -17.45
C ASP A 33 -6.79 -9.24 -18.52
N ALA A 34 -7.32 -9.00 -19.73
CA ALA A 34 -7.24 -9.96 -20.84
C ALA A 34 -5.81 -10.33 -21.27
N LYS A 35 -4.78 -9.59 -20.83
CA LYS A 35 -3.37 -9.88 -21.09
C LYS A 35 -2.71 -10.66 -19.95
N GLY A 36 -3.22 -10.55 -18.73
CA GLY A 36 -2.77 -11.33 -17.59
C GLY A 36 -2.74 -10.54 -16.28
N LYS A 37 -2.05 -11.10 -15.29
CA LYS A 37 -1.90 -10.53 -13.95
C LYS A 37 -0.78 -9.51 -13.86
N TYR A 38 -1.01 -8.47 -13.08
CA TYR A 38 -0.03 -7.44 -12.76
C TYR A 38 -0.31 -6.81 -11.39
N TRP A 39 0.67 -6.07 -10.87
CA TRP A 39 0.55 -5.37 -9.58
C TRP A 39 0.81 -3.89 -9.77
N LEU A 40 0.02 -3.07 -9.08
CA LEU A 40 0.26 -1.64 -8.94
C LEU A 40 0.87 -1.39 -7.57
N SER A 41 2.07 -0.82 -7.51
CA SER A 41 2.66 -0.31 -6.28
C SER A 41 2.57 1.22 -6.26
N LYS A 42 1.72 1.77 -5.39
CA LYS A 42 1.54 3.21 -5.25
C LYS A 42 2.08 3.68 -3.89
N PRO A 43 3.01 4.64 -3.84
CA PRO A 43 3.44 5.24 -2.58
C PRO A 43 2.27 5.86 -1.80
N THR A 44 2.23 5.62 -0.50
CA THR A 44 1.21 6.10 0.44
C THR A 44 1.82 6.36 1.82
N ARG A 45 1.01 6.86 2.76
CA ARG A 45 1.39 7.10 4.16
C ARG A 45 0.53 6.27 5.11
N ASN A 46 1.10 5.84 6.23
CA ASN A 46 0.46 4.97 7.21
C ASN A 46 -0.78 5.58 7.89
N ASP A 47 -0.83 6.91 7.99
CA ASP A 47 -1.86 7.74 8.61
C ASP A 47 -2.93 8.21 7.61
N SER A 48 -2.74 7.94 6.31
CA SER A 48 -3.71 8.27 5.28
C SER A 48 -5.05 7.60 5.58
N PRO A 49 -6.18 8.31 5.40
CA PRO A 49 -7.51 7.74 5.56
C PRO A 49 -7.71 6.49 4.69
N SER A 50 -8.47 5.52 5.19
CA SER A 50 -8.84 4.34 4.40
C SER A 50 -9.60 4.70 3.14
N CYS A 51 -9.49 3.85 2.12
CA CYS A 51 -10.11 4.06 0.81
C CYS A 51 -11.06 2.91 0.45
N LYS A 52 -11.67 2.98 -0.74
CA LYS A 52 -12.61 1.95 -1.24
C LYS A 52 -11.99 0.56 -1.38
N ALA A 53 -10.67 0.46 -1.53
CA ALA A 53 -9.93 -0.80 -1.61
C ALA A 53 -9.46 -1.33 -0.24
N PHE A 54 -9.86 -0.68 0.87
CA PHE A 54 -9.45 -1.09 2.20
C PHE A 54 -9.89 -2.53 2.50
N LYS A 55 -8.93 -3.34 2.96
CA LYS A 55 -9.16 -4.68 3.47
C LYS A 55 -8.39 -4.81 4.78
N THR A 56 -9.04 -5.29 5.83
CA THR A 56 -8.39 -5.45 7.14
C THR A 56 -7.19 -6.39 7.03
N ALA A 57 -6.02 -5.91 7.46
CA ALA A 57 -4.76 -6.66 7.49
C ALA A 57 -4.89 -7.96 8.30
#